data_AF-A0A3L8B858-F1
#
_entry.id   AF-A0A3L8B858-F1
#
_cell.length_a   1.000
_cell.length_b   1.000
_cell.length_c   1.000
_cell.angle_alpha   90.00
_cell.angle_beta   90.00
_cell.angle_gamma   90.00
#
_symmetry.space_group_name_H-M   'P 1'
#
loop_
_entity.id
_entity.type
_entity.pdbx_description
1 polymer ?
#
loop_
_entity_poly.entity_id
_entity_poly.type
_entity_poly.pdbx_seq_one_letter_code
_entity_poly.pdbx_strand_id
1 'polypeptide(L)'
;MQDSTQPAELENVRAELEEARSAIEEARHIAEQIVVEAQQQANQIRKVVAVNDMPVDLTPVEIQRGQVAVEIAAGTVEEIAVAIMPSDWRVLVDVKNKDILQKRFQYVSTKSRDQALRDLLSPIGLKHQYFFDLKDEAGAKKPLLVISQR
;
A
#
# COMPACT_ATOMS: atom_id res chain seq x y z
N MET A 1 -39.16 2.45 -57.58
CA MET A 1 -38.74 1.89 -56.28
C MET A 1 -37.23 1.86 -56.32
N GLN A 2 -36.41 2.50 -55.50
CA GLN A 2 -36.52 3.21 -54.22
C GLN A 2 -35.35 4.22 -54.21
N ASP A 3 -35.57 5.46 -53.78
CA ASP A 3 -34.50 6.43 -53.53
C ASP A 3 -34.93 7.32 -52.37
N SER A 4 -34.89 6.79 -51.14
CA SER A 4 -35.37 7.50 -49.93
C SER A 4 -34.82 6.91 -48.63
N THR A 5 -33.54 6.54 -48.53
CA THR A 5 -32.98 6.00 -47.26
C THR A 5 -31.66 6.64 -46.81
N GLN A 6 -30.96 7.38 -47.68
CA GLN A 6 -29.61 7.89 -47.37
C GLN A 6 -29.47 9.01 -46.31
N PRO A 7 -30.43 9.92 -46.06
CA PRO A 7 -30.20 11.00 -45.10
C PRO A 7 -30.34 10.58 -43.62
N ALA A 8 -31.19 9.59 -43.32
CA ALA A 8 -31.43 9.15 -41.93
C ALA A 8 -30.28 8.30 -41.37
N GLU A 9 -29.60 7.51 -42.21
CA GLU A 9 -28.42 6.74 -41.79
C GLU A 9 -27.20 7.64 -41.52
N LEU A 10 -27.00 8.70 -42.30
CA LEU A 10 -25.92 9.67 -42.09
C LEU A 10 -26.09 10.49 -40.79
N GLU A 11 -27.34 10.74 -40.39
CA GLU A 11 -27.67 11.47 -39.16
C GLU A 11 -27.44 10.61 -37.91
N ASN A 12 -27.79 9.32 -37.96
CA ASN A 12 -27.48 8.35 -36.91
C ASN A 12 -25.96 8.12 -36.76
N VAL A 13 -25.23 7.97 -37.86
CA VAL A 13 -23.76 7.79 -37.82
C VAL A 13 -23.06 9.03 -37.23
N ARG A 14 -23.59 10.24 -37.47
CA ARG A 14 -23.10 11.47 -36.83
C ARG A 14 -23.37 11.50 -35.33
N ALA A 15 -24.56 11.09 -34.90
CA ALA A 15 -24.88 11.00 -33.48
C ALA A 15 -24.00 9.98 -32.75
N GLU A 16 -23.79 8.80 -33.34
CA GLU A 16 -22.89 7.77 -32.79
C GLU A 16 -21.42 8.24 -32.74
N LEU A 17 -20.95 8.99 -33.75
CA LEU A 17 -19.60 9.58 -33.75
C LEU A 17 -19.41 10.64 -32.66
N GLU A 18 -20.47 11.39 -32.33
CA GLU A 18 -20.45 12.41 -31.28
C GLU A 18 -20.47 11.78 -29.88
N GLU A 19 -21.30 10.75 -29.68
CA GLU A 19 -21.28 9.93 -28.45
C GLU A 19 -19.93 9.23 -28.24
N ALA A 20 -19.38 8.62 -29.29
CA ALA A 20 -18.08 7.96 -29.22
C ALA A 20 -16.94 8.94 -28.89
N ARG A 21 -17.00 10.17 -29.43
CA ARG A 21 -16.04 11.24 -29.06
C ARG A 21 -16.18 11.63 -27.59
N SER A 22 -17.41 11.82 -27.11
CA SER A 22 -17.63 12.19 -25.72
C SER A 22 -17.18 11.10 -24.75
N ALA A 23 -17.41 9.83 -25.08
CA ALA A 23 -16.95 8.69 -24.28
C ALA A 23 -15.42 8.57 -24.25
N ILE A 24 -14.74 8.84 -25.37
CA ILE A 24 -13.27 8.85 -25.43
C ILE A 24 -12.69 9.99 -24.58
N GLU A 25 -13.36 11.15 -24.58
CA GLU A 25 -12.92 12.32 -23.81
C GLU A 25 -13.08 12.10 -22.31
N GLU A 26 -14.20 11.50 -21.87
CA GLU A 26 -14.39 11.05 -20.49
C GLU A 26 -13.36 9.99 -20.08
N ALA A 27 -13.13 8.98 -20.91
CA ALA A 27 -12.15 7.94 -20.63
C ALA A 27 -10.73 8.50 -20.50
N ARG A 28 -10.38 9.51 -21.31
CA ARG A 28 -9.11 10.23 -21.21
C ARG A 28 -9.01 11.00 -19.89
N HIS A 29 -10.08 11.69 -19.49
CA HIS A 29 -10.10 12.46 -18.25
C HIS A 29 -9.95 11.55 -17.02
N ILE A 30 -10.58 10.36 -17.04
CA ILE A 30 -10.42 9.33 -16.01
C ILE A 30 -9.00 8.78 -15.99
N ALA A 31 -8.42 8.48 -17.16
CA ALA A 31 -7.04 7.98 -17.24
C ALA A 31 -6.01 9.00 -16.73
N GLU A 32 -6.18 10.29 -17.05
CA GLU A 32 -5.33 11.36 -16.53
C GLU A 32 -5.44 11.48 -15.00
N GLN A 33 -6.66 11.37 -14.44
CA GLN A 33 -6.86 11.33 -12.99
C GLN A 33 -6.18 10.14 -12.32
N ILE A 34 -6.29 8.94 -12.90
CA ILE A 34 -5.64 7.73 -12.38
C ILE A 34 -4.12 7.89 -12.36
N VAL A 35 -3.52 8.46 -13.41
CA VAL A 35 -2.07 8.68 -13.48
C VAL A 35 -1.61 9.67 -12.42
N VAL A 36 -2.36 10.75 -12.20
CA VAL A 36 -2.05 11.76 -11.17
C VAL A 36 -2.18 11.16 -9.76
N GLU A 37 -3.25 10.41 -9.48
CA GLU A 37 -3.40 9.71 -8.20
C GLU A 37 -2.29 8.68 -7.97
N ALA A 38 -1.93 7.91 -9.00
CA ALA A 38 -0.85 6.93 -8.90
C ALA A 38 0.51 7.60 -8.64
N GLN A 39 0.79 8.74 -9.26
CA GLN A 39 2.01 9.53 -9.00
C GLN A 39 2.02 10.13 -7.59
N GLN A 40 0.87 10.62 -7.10
CA GLN A 40 0.75 11.14 -5.74
C GLN A 40 0.95 10.04 -4.70
N GLN A 41 0.33 8.87 -4.89
CA GLN A 41 0.55 7.69 -4.06
C GLN A 41 2.02 7.26 -4.08
N ALA A 42 2.65 7.19 -5.25
CA ALA A 42 4.07 6.83 -5.36
C ALA A 42 4.99 7.83 -4.62
N ASN A 43 4.69 9.13 -4.68
CA ASN A 43 5.44 10.14 -3.93
C ASN A 43 5.21 10.08 -2.42
N GLN A 44 3.98 9.80 -1.98
CA GLN A 44 3.68 9.58 -0.56
C GLN A 44 4.42 8.36 -0.02
N ILE A 45 4.42 7.25 -0.76
CA ILE A 45 5.18 6.04 -0.42
C ILE A 45 6.67 6.38 -0.28
N ARG A 46 7.28 7.09 -1.25
CA ARG A 46 8.69 7.50 -1.17
C ARG A 46 9.01 8.37 0.05
N LYS A 47 8.10 9.27 0.44
CA LYS A 47 8.29 10.17 1.59
C LYS A 47 8.19 9.43 2.92
N VAL A 48 7.26 8.48 3.04
CA VAL A 48 7.14 7.61 4.22
C VAL A 48 8.38 6.73 4.37
N VAL A 49 8.88 6.16 3.26
CA VAL A 49 10.13 5.38 3.26
C VAL A 49 11.29 6.24 3.76
N ALA A 50 11.51 7.44 3.23
CA ALA A 50 12.64 8.30 3.60
C ALA A 50 12.70 8.71 5.09
N VAL A 51 11.56 8.76 5.81
CA VAL A 51 11.53 9.08 7.25
C VAL A 51 11.87 7.85 8.11
N ASN A 52 11.56 6.65 7.63
CA ASN A 52 11.82 5.39 8.34
C ASN A 52 13.17 4.75 7.94
N ASP A 53 13.80 5.23 6.86
CA ASP A 53 15.00 4.67 6.20
C ASP A 53 16.34 5.18 6.76
N MET A 54 16.45 5.37 8.08
CA MET A 54 17.75 5.60 8.69
C MET A 54 18.41 4.23 8.99
N PRO A 55 19.47 3.82 8.26
CA PRO A 55 20.22 2.61 8.57
C PRO A 55 21.02 2.91 9.83
N VAL A 56 20.43 2.64 10.98
CA VAL A 56 21.05 2.95 12.26
C VAL A 56 21.19 1.65 13.00
N ASP A 57 22.39 1.43 13.52
CA ASP A 57 22.75 0.38 14.47
C ASP A 57 22.04 0.69 15.81
N LEU A 58 20.71 0.79 15.76
CA LEU A 58 19.82 1.16 16.86
C LEU A 58 19.76 -0.01 17.81
N THR A 59 19.82 0.29 19.08
CA THR A 59 19.53 -0.69 20.12
C THR A 59 18.05 -1.13 20.02
N PRO A 60 17.71 -2.33 20.51
CA PRO A 60 16.33 -2.82 20.54
C PRO A 60 15.31 -1.82 21.11
N VAL A 61 15.73 -1.06 22.12
CA VAL A 61 14.89 -0.07 22.79
C VAL A 61 14.61 1.13 21.88
N GLU A 62 15.61 1.60 21.13
CA GLU A 62 15.45 2.74 20.22
C GLU A 62 14.58 2.38 19.02
N ILE A 63 14.67 1.15 18.50
CA ILE A 63 13.76 0.66 17.46
C ILE A 63 12.31 0.72 17.96
N GLN A 64 12.03 0.12 19.12
CA GLN A 64 10.68 0.03 19.66
C GLN A 64 10.06 1.39 19.98
N ARG A 65 10.86 2.32 20.54
CA ARG A 65 10.41 3.65 20.97
C ARG A 65 10.43 4.69 19.86
N GLY A 66 11.17 4.46 18.78
CA GLY A 66 11.27 5.39 17.66
C GLY A 66 9.88 5.67 17.08
N GLN A 67 9.60 6.96 16.84
CA GLN A 67 8.35 7.38 16.24
C GLN A 67 8.32 7.02 14.76
N VAL A 68 7.14 6.67 14.27
CA VAL A 68 6.89 6.41 12.85
C VAL A 68 5.73 7.24 12.37
N ALA A 69 5.83 7.77 11.17
CA ALA A 69 4.73 8.39 10.46
C ALA A 69 4.30 7.45 9.35
N VAL A 70 3.19 6.76 9.54
CA VAL A 70 2.62 5.82 8.56
C VAL A 70 1.22 6.30 8.20
N GLU A 71 0.96 6.42 6.91
CA GLU A 71 -0.34 6.74 6.34
C GLU A 71 -0.56 5.83 5.13
N ILE A 72 -1.41 4.83 5.30
CA ILE A 72 -1.74 3.84 4.27
C ILE A 72 -3.24 3.77 4.14
N ALA A 73 -3.75 4.07 2.94
CA ALA A 73 -5.19 4.05 2.66
C ALA A 73 -5.74 2.62 2.56
N ALA A 74 -4.98 1.68 2.00
CA ALA A 74 -5.41 0.29 1.82
C ALA A 74 -4.22 -0.68 1.70
N GLY A 75 -3.70 -1.16 2.83
CA GLY A 75 -2.57 -2.11 2.87
C GLY A 75 -2.90 -3.40 3.61
N THR A 76 -2.22 -4.49 3.27
CA THR A 76 -2.24 -5.71 4.07
C THR A 76 -1.48 -5.51 5.39
N VAL A 77 -1.66 -6.43 6.35
CA VAL A 77 -0.91 -6.39 7.61
C VAL A 77 0.60 -6.39 7.38
N GLU A 78 1.06 -7.16 6.40
CA GLU A 78 2.48 -7.22 6.03
C GLU A 78 2.97 -5.90 5.45
N GLU A 79 2.24 -5.32 4.48
CA GLU A 79 2.60 -4.04 3.85
C GLU A 79 2.68 -2.91 4.88
N ILE A 80 1.71 -2.84 5.81
CA ILE A 80 1.69 -1.82 6.86
C ILE A 80 2.82 -2.08 7.87
N ALA A 81 3.08 -3.33 8.26
CA ALA A 81 4.17 -3.65 9.17
C ALA A 81 5.54 -3.32 8.56
N VAL A 82 5.75 -3.60 7.27
CA VAL A 82 6.97 -3.21 6.54
C VAL A 82 7.13 -1.69 6.54
N ALA A 83 6.05 -0.92 6.34
CA ALA A 83 6.13 0.54 6.40
C ALA A 83 6.43 1.10 7.80
N ILE A 84 6.08 0.37 8.87
CA ILE A 84 6.41 0.74 10.26
C ILE A 84 7.88 0.43 10.58
N MET A 85 8.41 -0.66 10.04
CA MET A 85 9.77 -1.11 10.36
C MET A 85 10.84 -0.35 9.56
N PRO A 86 12.08 -0.26 10.07
CA PRO A 86 13.21 0.22 9.27
C PRO A 86 13.48 -0.69 8.07
N SER A 87 14.07 -0.14 7.01
CA SER A 87 14.19 -0.79 5.70
C SER A 87 15.01 -2.09 5.67
N ASP A 88 15.90 -2.30 6.63
CA ASP A 88 16.75 -3.49 6.73
C ASP A 88 16.07 -4.66 7.46
N TRP A 89 14.86 -4.44 7.97
CA TRP A 89 14.11 -5.45 8.69
C TRP A 89 13.36 -6.40 7.78
N ARG A 90 13.41 -7.68 8.16
CA ARG A 90 12.54 -8.70 7.58
C ARG A 90 11.24 -8.72 8.38
N VAL A 91 10.10 -8.81 7.69
CA VAL A 91 8.80 -9.04 8.31
C VAL A 91 8.31 -10.41 7.88
N LEU A 92 7.87 -11.23 8.82
CA LEU A 92 7.29 -12.54 8.57
C LEU A 92 5.93 -12.61 9.26
N VAL A 93 4.89 -12.89 8.48
CA VAL A 93 3.52 -13.04 8.99
C VAL A 93 3.12 -14.51 8.93
N ASP A 94 3.02 -15.13 10.11
CA ASP A 94 2.63 -16.53 10.27
C ASP A 94 1.24 -16.62 10.92
N VAL A 95 0.22 -16.75 10.08
CA VAL A 95 -1.18 -16.84 10.52
C VAL A 95 -1.86 -18.06 9.91
N LYS A 96 -2.65 -18.76 10.73
CA LYS A 96 -3.42 -19.94 10.30
C LYS A 96 -4.53 -19.55 9.32
N ASN A 97 -5.15 -18.39 9.56
CA ASN A 97 -6.22 -17.88 8.71
C ASN A 97 -5.65 -16.98 7.61
N LYS A 98 -5.61 -17.52 6.39
CA LYS A 98 -5.09 -16.80 5.20
C LYS A 98 -5.97 -15.64 4.76
N ASP A 99 -7.26 -15.61 5.11
CA ASP A 99 -8.13 -14.48 4.76
C ASP A 99 -7.67 -13.18 5.41
N ILE A 100 -7.07 -13.25 6.60
CA ILE A 100 -6.52 -12.08 7.31
C ILE A 100 -5.34 -11.48 6.54
N LEU A 101 -4.55 -12.29 5.84
CA LEU A 101 -3.42 -11.82 5.03
C LEU A 101 -3.87 -10.99 3.83
N GLN A 102 -5.05 -11.27 3.28
CA GLN A 102 -5.58 -10.58 2.10
C GLN A 102 -6.45 -9.37 2.46
N LYS A 103 -6.85 -9.23 3.72
CA LYS A 103 -7.60 -8.05 4.17
C LYS A 103 -6.75 -6.80 4.04
N ARG A 104 -7.35 -5.78 3.45
CA ARG A 104 -6.77 -4.44 3.35
C ARG A 104 -7.32 -3.57 4.46
N PHE A 105 -6.43 -2.86 5.12
CA PHE A 105 -6.72 -1.96 6.21
C PHE A 105 -6.28 -0.55 5.83
N GLN A 106 -7.09 0.42 6.22
CA GLN A 106 -6.65 1.80 6.32
C GLN A 106 -5.95 1.96 7.67
N TYR A 107 -4.72 2.50 7.66
CA TYR A 107 -3.93 2.65 8.87
C TYR A 107 -3.15 3.96 8.85
N VAL A 108 -3.32 4.74 9.92
CA VAL A 108 -2.63 6.02 10.12
C VAL A 108 -2.09 6.07 11.55
N SER A 109 -0.80 6.34 11.69
CA SER A 109 -0.16 6.44 13.01
C SER A 109 1.07 7.35 12.97
N THR A 110 1.23 8.15 14.03
CA THR A 110 2.43 8.95 14.32
C THR A 110 3.12 8.51 15.63
N LYS A 111 2.72 7.34 16.17
CA LYS A 111 3.15 6.84 17.48
C LYS A 111 4.52 6.13 17.40
N SER A 112 5.02 5.65 18.54
CA SER A 112 6.18 4.75 18.58
C SER A 112 5.92 3.46 17.79
N ARG A 113 6.94 2.87 17.17
CA ARG A 113 6.85 1.61 16.39
C ARG A 113 6.10 0.51 17.13
N ASP A 114 6.46 0.27 18.38
CA ASP A 114 5.84 -0.80 19.16
C ASP A 114 4.34 -0.55 19.40
N GLN A 115 3.97 0.69 19.73
CA GLN A 115 2.55 1.06 19.87
C GLN A 115 1.81 1.00 18.53
N ALA A 116 2.44 1.43 17.43
CA ALA A 116 1.83 1.34 16.11
C ALA A 116 1.53 -0.13 15.73
N LEU A 117 2.49 -1.04 15.94
CA LEU A 117 2.26 -2.47 15.71
C LEU A 117 1.18 -3.03 16.62
N ARG A 118 1.14 -2.67 17.91
CA ARG A 118 0.04 -3.12 18.80
C ARG A 118 -1.31 -2.64 18.31
N ASP A 119 -1.42 -1.38 17.90
CA ASP A 119 -2.68 -0.79 17.43
C ASP A 119 -3.15 -1.44 16.12
N LEU A 120 -2.21 -1.82 15.24
CA LEU A 120 -2.49 -2.54 14.00
C LEU A 120 -2.96 -3.98 14.26
N LEU A 121 -2.27 -4.70 15.15
CA LEU A 121 -2.39 -6.15 15.30
C LEU A 121 -3.43 -6.58 16.34
N SER A 122 -3.62 -5.80 17.41
CA SER A 122 -4.55 -6.12 18.50
C SER A 122 -6.00 -6.32 18.04
N PRO A 123 -6.57 -5.46 17.16
CA PRO A 123 -7.96 -5.60 16.70
C PRO A 123 -8.22 -6.90 15.93
N ILE A 124 -7.19 -7.47 15.31
CA ILE A 124 -7.26 -8.71 14.51
C ILE A 124 -6.72 -9.92 15.27
N GLY A 125 -6.41 -9.77 16.56
CA GLY A 125 -5.95 -10.86 17.43
C GLY A 125 -4.54 -11.36 17.11
N LEU A 126 -3.72 -10.55 16.45
CA LEU A 126 -2.32 -10.88 16.14
C LEU A 126 -1.39 -10.24 17.17
N LYS A 127 -0.19 -10.82 17.29
CA LYS A 127 0.88 -10.32 18.15
C LYS A 127 2.17 -10.26 17.36
N HIS A 128 3.08 -9.38 17.75
CA HIS A 128 4.41 -9.28 17.17
C HIS A 128 5.51 -9.69 18.15
N GLN A 129 6.64 -10.15 17.60
CA GLN A 129 7.86 -10.45 18.32
C GLN A 129 9.06 -9.99 17.50
N TYR A 130 10.03 -9.37 18.18
CA TYR A 130 11.28 -8.90 17.56
C TYR A 130 12.40 -9.92 17.76
N PHE A 131 13.21 -10.11 16.72
CA PHE A 131 14.44 -10.90 16.74
C PHE A 131 15.57 -10.03 16.17
N PHE A 132 16.38 -9.44 17.05
CA PHE A 132 17.41 -8.47 16.66
C PHE A 132 18.74 -9.13 16.25
N ASP A 133 19.04 -10.31 16.81
CA ASP A 133 20.37 -10.92 16.73
C ASP A 133 20.54 -11.92 15.58
N LEU A 134 19.59 -11.97 14.65
CA LEU A 134 19.70 -12.84 13.48
C LEU A 134 20.78 -12.32 12.54
N LYS A 135 21.59 -13.24 12.00
CA LYS A 135 22.64 -12.95 11.03
C LYS A 135 22.41 -13.77 9.77
N ASP A 136 22.74 -13.22 8.61
CA ASP A 136 22.81 -14.00 7.37
C ASP A 136 24.11 -14.81 7.26
N GLU A 137 24.23 -15.58 6.19
CA GLU A 137 25.41 -16.40 5.87
C GLU A 137 26.69 -15.56 5.71
N ALA A 138 26.57 -14.26 5.42
CA ALA A 138 27.67 -13.31 5.33
C ALA A 138 28.00 -12.65 6.69
N GLY A 139 27.25 -12.96 7.75
CA GLY A 139 27.45 -12.43 9.10
C GLY A 139 26.84 -11.05 9.36
N ALA A 140 26.08 -10.49 8.41
CA ALA A 140 25.40 -9.20 8.57
C ALA A 140 24.15 -9.35 9.43
N LYS A 141 23.87 -8.37 10.30
CA LYS A 141 22.64 -8.33 11.11
C LYS A 141 21.42 -8.23 10.18
N LYS A 142 20.47 -9.15 10.37
CA LYS A 142 19.23 -9.27 9.59
C LYS A 142 18.06 -9.38 10.58
N PRO A 143 17.72 -8.28 11.26
CA PRO A 143 16.66 -8.33 12.26
C PRO A 143 15.32 -8.74 11.64
N LEU A 144 14.52 -9.46 12.41
CA LEU A 144 13.25 -10.04 11.97
C LEU A 144 12.13 -9.64 12.92
N LEU A 145 11.03 -9.17 12.36
CA LEU A 145 9.75 -9.05 13.01
C LEU A 145 8.89 -10.27 12.63
N VAL A 146 8.42 -11.01 13.63
CA VAL A 146 7.45 -12.09 13.43
C VAL A 146 6.10 -11.61 13.92
N ILE A 147 5.07 -11.72 13.08
CA ILE A 147 3.68 -11.44 13.40
C ILE A 147 2.94 -12.78 13.36
N SER A 148 2.29 -13.15 14.46
CA SER A 148 1.58 -14.43 14.52
C SER A 148 0.31 -14.39 15.36
N GLN A 149 -0.54 -15.39 15.12
CA GLN A 149 -1.74 -15.62 15.91
C GLN A 149 -1.37 -16.58 17.06
N ARG A 150 -1.36 -16.04 18.29
CA ARG A 150 -0.95 -16.80 19.48
C ARG A 150 -2.12 -17.57 20.09
#